data_AF-A0A960MCJ7-F1
#
_entry.id   AF-A0A960MCJ7-F1
#
_cell.length_a   1.000
_cell.length_b   1.000
_cell.length_c   1.000
_cell.angle_alpha   90.00
_cell.angle_beta   90.00
_cell.angle_gamma   90.00
#
_symmetry.space_group_name_H-M   'P 1'
#
loop_
_entity.id
_entity.type
_entity.pdbx_description
1 polymer ?
#
loop_
_entity_poly.entity_id
_entity_poly.type
_entity_poly.pdbx_seq_one_letter_code
_entity_poly.pdbx_strand_id
1 'polypeptide(L)'
;MLGLSLLIGFSPLGAAEPDVPSLYVDYSSRPNPDHLLAYDLSIIHGTADADLAAGHRLGNEYLAYLSLVEIADDAGYRDQALAKGVKPILKNPLWNSDLADPADPKWRAFVIETLARPAVEKGFDGFFLDTIDSIRLLESLSPDRAESARVGLIELIRELKKTFPGKRLVMNRGF
;
A
#
# COMPACT_ATOMS: atom_id res chain seq x y z
N MET A 1 6.14 3.06 72.57
CA MET A 1 5.05 2.74 71.62
C MET A 1 5.65 2.82 70.22
N LEU A 2 5.86 1.67 69.55
CA LEU A 2 6.35 1.63 68.17
C LEU A 2 5.21 2.04 67.23
N GLY A 3 5.45 3.05 66.39
CA GLY A 3 4.57 3.44 65.30
C GLY A 3 4.89 2.63 64.04
N LEU A 4 3.91 1.84 63.58
CA LEU A 4 3.99 1.07 62.34
C LEU A 4 3.51 1.97 61.19
N SER A 5 4.42 2.42 60.33
CA SER A 5 4.06 3.15 59.10
C SER A 5 3.74 2.15 57.98
N LEU A 6 2.48 2.13 57.57
CA LEU A 6 2.00 1.35 56.42
C LEU A 6 2.27 2.13 55.13
N LEU A 7 3.22 1.67 54.32
CA LEU A 7 3.44 2.17 52.96
C LEU A 7 2.43 1.49 52.02
N ILE A 8 1.41 2.23 51.59
CA ILE A 8 0.51 1.81 50.52
C ILE A 8 1.20 2.14 49.19
N GLY A 9 1.76 1.11 48.55
CA GLY A 9 2.27 1.23 47.18
C GLY A 9 1.10 1.33 46.20
N PHE A 10 0.90 2.50 45.60
CA PHE A 10 0.11 2.61 44.38
C PHE A 10 0.90 1.97 43.24
N SER A 11 0.52 0.75 42.85
CA SER A 11 0.88 0.25 41.52
C SER A 11 0.02 1.05 40.53
N PRO A 12 0.61 1.75 39.54
CA PRO A 12 -0.20 2.30 38.47
C PRO A 12 -0.88 1.10 37.79
N LEU A 13 -2.21 1.15 37.69
CA LEU A 13 -2.95 0.26 36.80
C LEU A 13 -2.25 0.37 35.44
N GLY A 14 -1.61 -0.72 35.00
CA GLY A 14 -0.97 -0.76 33.69
C GLY A 14 -2.00 -0.36 32.66
N ALA A 15 -1.76 0.75 31.96
CA ALA A 15 -2.49 1.01 30.73
C ALA A 15 -2.28 -0.21 29.85
N ALA A 16 -3.36 -0.87 29.42
CA ALA A 16 -3.25 -1.90 28.40
C ALA A 16 -2.50 -1.27 27.22
N GLU A 17 -1.41 -1.89 26.78
CA GLU A 17 -0.80 -1.46 25.54
C GLU A 17 -1.88 -1.52 24.46
N PRO A 18 -2.00 -0.50 23.61
CA PRO A 18 -2.98 -0.53 22.53
C PRO A 18 -2.74 -1.83 21.75
N ASP A 19 -3.81 -2.59 21.55
CA ASP A 19 -3.76 -3.82 20.78
C ASP A 19 -3.23 -3.48 19.38
N VAL A 20 -1.99 -3.89 19.09
CA VAL A 20 -1.35 -3.60 17.81
C VAL A 20 -1.90 -4.61 16.83
N PRO A 21 -2.59 -4.18 15.76
CA PRO A 21 -3.14 -5.11 14.77
C PRO A 21 -2.03 -6.00 14.23
N SER A 22 -2.26 -7.30 14.26
CA SER A 22 -1.37 -8.29 13.66
C SER A 22 -1.36 -8.12 12.14
N LEU A 23 -0.17 -8.11 11.54
CA LEU A 23 0.03 -7.86 10.11
C LEU A 23 0.48 -9.12 9.37
N TYR A 24 -0.19 -9.43 8.27
CA TYR A 24 0.23 -10.42 7.28
C TYR A 24 0.49 -9.77 5.91
N VAL A 25 1.53 -10.22 5.22
CA VAL A 25 1.88 -9.72 3.88
C VAL A 25 2.13 -10.91 2.96
N ASP A 26 1.43 -10.95 1.83
CA ASP A 26 1.54 -12.04 0.86
C ASP A 26 1.20 -11.56 -0.55
N TYR A 27 2.21 -11.53 -1.42
CA TYR A 27 2.04 -11.08 -2.81
C TYR A 27 1.87 -12.23 -3.80
N SER A 28 1.68 -13.46 -3.32
CA SER A 28 1.37 -14.59 -4.18
C SER A 28 -0.01 -14.45 -4.83
N SER A 29 -0.21 -15.15 -5.95
CA SER A 29 -1.50 -15.17 -6.64
C SER A 29 -2.59 -15.93 -5.86
N ARG A 30 -2.21 -16.73 -4.85
CA ARG A 30 -3.09 -17.55 -4.01
C ARG A 30 -2.57 -17.55 -2.56
N PRO A 31 -2.83 -16.47 -1.80
CA PRO A 31 -2.42 -16.37 -0.41
C PRO A 31 -3.08 -17.46 0.44
N ASN A 32 -2.42 -17.83 1.55
CA ASN A 32 -2.95 -18.86 2.45
C ASN A 32 -4.26 -18.36 3.14
N PRO A 33 -5.42 -19.01 2.90
CA PRO A 33 -6.69 -18.56 3.48
C PRO A 33 -6.70 -18.59 5.01
N ASP A 34 -6.00 -19.54 5.64
CA ASP A 34 -5.93 -19.62 7.11
C ASP A 34 -5.22 -18.39 7.70
N HIS A 35 -4.20 -17.88 7.00
CA HIS A 35 -3.53 -16.64 7.41
C HIS A 35 -4.42 -15.42 7.17
N LEU A 36 -5.18 -15.37 6.08
CA LEU A 36 -6.12 -14.26 5.86
C LEU A 36 -7.22 -14.17 6.94
N LEU A 37 -7.50 -15.25 7.66
CA LEU A 37 -8.43 -15.27 8.79
C LEU A 37 -7.76 -14.97 10.13
N ALA A 38 -6.46 -15.27 10.27
CA ALA A 38 -5.75 -15.21 11.55
C ALA A 38 -5.17 -13.84 11.90
N TYR A 39 -5.04 -12.92 10.93
CA TYR A 39 -4.42 -11.61 11.11
C TYR A 39 -5.43 -10.47 10.93
N ASP A 40 -5.31 -9.45 11.77
CA ASP A 40 -6.21 -8.29 11.78
C ASP A 40 -6.10 -7.44 10.51
N LEU A 41 -4.88 -7.35 9.95
CA LEU A 41 -4.60 -6.60 8.73
C LEU A 41 -3.77 -7.44 7.77
N SER A 42 -4.20 -7.55 6.52
CA SER A 42 -3.45 -8.24 5.46
C SER A 42 -3.16 -7.31 4.29
N ILE A 43 -1.92 -7.30 3.80
CA ILE A 43 -1.52 -6.65 2.55
C ILE A 43 -1.29 -7.73 1.50
N ILE A 44 -2.10 -7.73 0.45
CA ILE A 44 -2.01 -8.74 -0.63
C ILE A 44 -2.13 -8.10 -2.02
N HIS A 45 -1.79 -8.85 -3.06
CA HIS A 45 -1.94 -8.37 -4.43
C HIS A 45 -3.43 -8.16 -4.78
N GLY A 46 -3.80 -7.04 -5.41
CA GLY A 46 -5.21 -6.70 -5.70
C GLY A 46 -5.93 -7.72 -6.60
N THR A 47 -5.18 -8.48 -7.40
CA THR A 47 -5.71 -9.56 -8.26
C THR A 47 -5.59 -10.97 -7.66
N ALA A 48 -5.06 -11.12 -6.45
CA ALA A 48 -4.85 -12.44 -5.82
C ALA A 48 -6.15 -13.21 -5.63
N ASP A 49 -6.21 -14.47 -6.00
CA ASP A 49 -7.37 -15.36 -5.81
C ASP A 49 -7.57 -15.64 -4.31
N ALA A 50 -8.45 -14.83 -3.69
CA ALA A 50 -8.69 -14.80 -2.24
C ALA A 50 -10.14 -14.38 -1.96
N ASP A 51 -10.78 -15.06 -1.00
CA ASP A 51 -12.08 -14.67 -0.45
C ASP A 51 -11.87 -13.80 0.79
N LEU A 52 -12.24 -12.52 0.69
CA LEU A 52 -12.12 -11.55 1.78
C LEU A 52 -13.34 -11.58 2.71
N ALA A 53 -14.47 -12.15 2.28
CA ALA A 53 -15.73 -12.05 3.00
C ALA A 53 -15.68 -12.76 4.35
N ALA A 54 -14.93 -13.86 4.45
CA ALA A 54 -14.80 -14.61 5.70
C ALA A 54 -14.05 -13.82 6.79
N GLY A 55 -12.91 -13.21 6.47
CA GLY A 55 -12.21 -12.40 7.46
C GLY A 55 -12.86 -11.04 7.72
N HIS A 56 -13.55 -10.43 6.75
CA HIS A 56 -14.39 -9.25 7.03
C HIS A 56 -15.45 -9.54 8.11
N ARG A 57 -16.04 -10.75 8.14
CA ARG A 57 -16.97 -11.15 9.21
C ARG A 57 -16.31 -11.29 10.58
N LEU A 58 -15.00 -11.49 10.61
CA LEU A 58 -14.18 -11.53 11.84
C LEU A 58 -13.66 -10.15 12.24
N GLY A 59 -13.82 -9.13 11.38
CA GLY A 59 -13.31 -7.77 11.59
C GLY A 59 -11.94 -7.51 10.98
N ASN A 60 -11.39 -8.45 10.21
CA ASN A 60 -10.10 -8.28 9.54
C ASN A 60 -10.23 -7.27 8.39
N GLU A 61 -9.16 -6.53 8.14
CA GLU A 61 -9.04 -5.57 7.04
C GLU A 61 -8.02 -6.03 5.99
N TYR A 62 -8.27 -5.70 4.72
CA TYR A 62 -7.39 -6.06 3.61
C TYR A 62 -6.98 -4.83 2.79
N LEU A 63 -5.67 -4.66 2.58
CA LEU A 63 -5.11 -3.62 1.73
C LEU A 63 -4.57 -4.23 0.43
N ALA A 64 -4.98 -3.66 -0.70
CA ALA A 64 -4.40 -4.04 -1.99
C ALA A 64 -3.06 -3.35 -2.18
N TYR A 65 -2.03 -4.14 -2.50
CA TYR A 65 -0.73 -3.63 -2.94
C TYR A 65 -0.87 -2.83 -4.23
N LEU A 66 -0.36 -1.59 -4.24
CA LEU A 66 -0.24 -0.74 -5.42
C LEU A 66 1.17 -0.16 -5.51
N SER A 67 1.91 -0.51 -6.56
CA SER A 67 3.14 0.20 -6.93
C SER A 67 2.77 1.48 -7.67
N LEU A 68 3.16 2.65 -7.14
CA LEU A 68 2.76 3.94 -7.70
C LEU A 68 3.74 4.50 -8.74
N VAL A 69 5.01 4.11 -8.68
CA VAL A 69 6.06 4.70 -9.54
C VAL A 69 6.78 3.63 -10.35
N GLU A 70 6.59 2.34 -10.08
CA GLU A 70 7.28 1.27 -10.80
C GLU A 70 6.32 0.22 -11.37
N ILE A 71 6.72 -0.36 -12.50
CA ILE A 71 6.11 -1.54 -13.11
C ILE A 71 7.18 -2.64 -13.12
N ALA A 72 7.00 -3.69 -12.33
CA ALA A 72 7.90 -4.84 -12.34
C ALA A 72 7.86 -5.54 -13.71
N ASP A 73 8.97 -6.15 -14.13
CA ASP A 73 9.07 -6.84 -15.41
C ASP A 73 8.09 -8.02 -15.53
N ASP A 74 7.75 -8.66 -14.40
CA ASP A 74 6.80 -9.76 -14.28
C ASP A 74 5.40 -9.31 -13.82
N ALA A 75 5.15 -8.01 -13.72
CA ALA A 75 3.83 -7.51 -13.34
C ALA A 75 2.77 -7.96 -14.36
N GLY A 76 1.75 -8.69 -13.90
CA GLY A 76 0.70 -9.23 -14.78
C GLY A 76 -0.10 -8.18 -15.56
N TYR A 77 -0.01 -6.90 -15.16
CA TYR A 77 -0.65 -5.77 -15.83
C TYR A 77 0.30 -5.00 -16.79
N ARG A 78 1.58 -5.39 -16.89
CA ARG A 78 2.61 -4.65 -17.64
C ARG A 78 2.23 -4.44 -19.10
N ASP A 79 1.87 -5.51 -19.81
CA ASP A 79 1.50 -5.43 -21.23
C ASP A 79 0.26 -4.55 -21.44
N GLN A 80 -0.69 -4.59 -20.50
CA GLN A 80 -1.89 -3.75 -20.53
C GLN A 80 -1.55 -2.27 -20.34
N ALA A 81 -0.61 -1.95 -19.42
CA ALA A 81 -0.14 -0.59 -19.20
C ALA A 81 0.53 -0.03 -20.47
N LEU A 82 1.43 -0.81 -21.07
CA LEU A 82 2.11 -0.42 -22.31
C LEU A 82 1.14 -0.25 -23.49
N ALA A 83 0.17 -1.16 -23.63
CA ALA A 83 -0.86 -1.08 -24.66
C ALA A 83 -1.77 0.16 -24.51
N LYS A 84 -2.00 0.62 -23.27
CA LYS A 84 -2.69 1.89 -22.97
C LYS A 84 -1.79 3.13 -23.16
N GLY A 85 -0.56 2.94 -23.61
CA GLY A 85 0.35 4.01 -23.99
C GLY A 85 1.13 4.60 -22.80
N VAL A 86 1.20 3.89 -21.67
CA VAL A 86 2.13 4.21 -20.59
C VAL A 86 3.54 3.98 -21.10
N LYS A 87 4.42 4.97 -20.93
CA LYS A 87 5.82 4.89 -21.36
C LYS A 87 6.70 4.97 -20.12
N PRO A 88 7.35 3.87 -19.72
CA PRO A 88 8.31 3.92 -18.64
C PRO A 88 9.49 4.83 -18.98
N ILE A 89 10.07 5.45 -17.96
CA ILE A 89 10.98 6.58 -18.09
C ILE A 89 12.41 6.30 -17.65
N LEU A 90 12.59 5.26 -16.84
CA LEU A 90 13.88 4.89 -16.29
C LEU A 90 13.84 3.42 -15.86
N LYS A 91 14.92 2.67 -16.08
CA LYS A 91 15.05 1.30 -15.57
C LYS A 91 15.56 1.33 -14.13
N ASN A 92 14.95 0.53 -13.25
CA ASN A 92 15.49 0.21 -11.94
C ASN A 92 16.01 -1.24 -11.93
N PRO A 93 17.32 -1.45 -12.13
CA PRO A 93 17.88 -2.80 -12.23
C PRO A 93 17.90 -3.53 -10.87
N LEU A 94 17.78 -2.81 -9.75
CA LEU A 94 17.76 -3.44 -8.42
C LEU A 94 16.51 -4.30 -8.21
N TRP A 95 15.39 -3.87 -8.80
CA TRP A 95 14.09 -4.51 -8.64
C TRP A 95 13.54 -5.15 -9.92
N ASN A 96 14.33 -5.17 -11.01
CA ASN A 96 13.88 -5.60 -12.34
C ASN A 96 12.54 -4.94 -12.71
N SER A 97 12.48 -3.62 -12.55
CA SER A 97 11.28 -2.83 -12.79
C SER A 97 11.60 -1.61 -13.65
N ASP A 98 10.58 -1.08 -14.31
CA ASP A 98 10.66 0.20 -15.01
C ASP A 98 9.89 1.25 -14.22
N LEU A 99 10.45 2.44 -14.06
CA LEU A 99 9.73 3.57 -13.48
C LEU A 99 8.69 4.06 -14.48
N ALA A 100 7.42 4.04 -14.08
CA ALA A 100 6.35 4.74 -14.76
C ALA A 100 6.35 6.22 -14.31
N ASP A 101 6.02 7.14 -15.23
CA ASP A 101 5.99 8.56 -14.91
C ASP A 101 4.69 8.93 -14.16
N PRO A 102 4.73 9.27 -12.87
CA PRO A 102 3.54 9.76 -12.17
C PRO A 102 3.04 11.11 -12.70
N ALA A 103 3.84 11.86 -13.47
CA ALA A 103 3.38 13.04 -14.19
C ALA A 103 2.56 12.70 -15.45
N ASP A 104 2.65 11.48 -16.00
CA ASP A 104 1.85 11.06 -17.14
C ASP A 104 0.40 10.77 -16.70
N PRO A 105 -0.60 11.53 -17.19
CA PRO A 105 -2.00 11.29 -16.84
C PRO A 105 -2.50 9.89 -17.25
N LYS A 106 -1.88 9.23 -18.25
CA LYS A 106 -2.24 7.86 -18.61
C LYS A 106 -1.84 6.87 -17.54
N TRP A 107 -0.68 7.06 -16.91
CA TRP A 107 -0.25 6.22 -15.80
C TRP A 107 -1.14 6.42 -14.58
N ARG A 108 -1.45 7.69 -14.23
CA ARG A 108 -2.38 7.97 -13.12
C ARG A 108 -3.76 7.34 -13.35
N ALA A 109 -4.34 7.52 -14.53
CA ALA A 109 -5.60 6.90 -14.90
C ALA A 109 -5.51 5.37 -14.88
N PHE A 110 -4.38 4.78 -15.30
CA PHE A 110 -4.15 3.35 -15.24
C PHE A 110 -4.18 2.82 -13.79
N VAL A 111 -3.43 3.45 -12.89
CA VAL A 111 -3.40 3.07 -11.47
C VAL A 111 -4.80 3.14 -10.86
N ILE A 112 -5.55 4.21 -11.11
CA ILE A 112 -6.87 4.41 -10.52
C ILE A 112 -7.90 3.45 -11.09
N GLU A 113 -8.03 3.41 -12.42
CA GLU A 113 -9.13 2.71 -13.09
C GLU A 113 -8.85 1.22 -13.28
N THR A 114 -7.58 0.84 -13.45
CA THR A 114 -7.21 -0.54 -13.80
C THR A 114 -6.66 -1.32 -12.62
N LEU A 115 -6.02 -0.67 -11.64
CA LEU A 115 -5.48 -1.36 -10.46
C LEU A 115 -6.36 -1.15 -9.23
N ALA A 116 -6.66 0.10 -8.89
CA ALA A 116 -7.35 0.43 -7.65
C ALA A 116 -8.86 0.11 -7.69
N ARG A 117 -9.57 0.49 -8.77
CA ARG A 117 -11.02 0.27 -8.89
C ARG A 117 -11.41 -1.22 -8.79
N PRO A 118 -10.77 -2.16 -9.52
CA PRO A 118 -11.10 -3.58 -9.37
C PRO A 118 -10.84 -4.13 -7.96
N ALA A 119 -9.80 -3.64 -7.28
CA ALA A 119 -9.56 -4.01 -5.88
C ALA A 119 -10.69 -3.51 -4.95
N VAL A 120 -11.20 -2.30 -5.16
CA VAL A 120 -12.38 -1.81 -4.41
C VAL A 120 -13.60 -2.67 -4.67
N GLU A 121 -13.87 -3.02 -5.93
CA GLU A 121 -14.99 -3.87 -6.33
C GLU A 121 -14.88 -5.29 -5.74
N LYS A 122 -13.65 -5.77 -5.56
CA LYS A 122 -13.36 -7.05 -4.88
C LYS A 122 -13.52 -7.01 -3.36
N GLY A 123 -13.65 -5.82 -2.78
CA GLY A 123 -13.95 -5.63 -1.37
C GLY A 123 -12.77 -5.21 -0.49
N PHE A 124 -11.60 -4.90 -1.06
CA PHE A 124 -10.47 -4.39 -0.26
C PHE A 124 -10.82 -3.11 0.49
N ASP A 125 -10.36 -2.97 1.74
CA ASP A 125 -10.62 -1.84 2.64
C ASP A 125 -9.72 -0.64 2.35
N GLY A 126 -8.65 -0.86 1.60
CA GLY A 126 -7.71 0.20 1.28
C GLY A 126 -6.58 -0.24 0.36
N PHE A 127 -5.57 0.60 0.31
CA PHE A 127 -4.41 0.43 -0.53
C PHE A 127 -3.13 0.59 0.29
N PHE A 128 -2.21 -0.32 0.07
CA PHE A 128 -0.82 -0.17 0.48
C PHE A 128 -0.03 0.38 -0.70
N LEU A 129 0.41 1.64 -0.56
CA LEU A 129 1.05 2.42 -1.61
C LEU A 129 2.57 2.21 -1.52
N ASP A 130 3.11 1.49 -2.49
CA ASP A 130 4.53 1.17 -2.57
C ASP A 130 5.24 1.96 -3.68
N THR A 131 6.57 1.86 -3.69
CA THR A 131 7.51 2.47 -4.67
C THR A 131 7.48 3.99 -4.73
N ILE A 132 6.88 4.64 -3.73
CA ILE A 132 6.83 6.11 -3.60
C ILE A 132 8.25 6.71 -3.58
N ASP A 133 9.16 6.09 -2.83
CA ASP A 133 10.54 6.54 -2.70
C ASP A 133 11.40 6.34 -3.96
N SER A 134 10.91 5.61 -4.98
CA SER A 134 11.61 5.45 -6.26
C SER A 134 11.76 6.77 -7.02
N ILE A 135 11.01 7.81 -6.62
CA ILE A 135 11.22 9.17 -7.09
C ILE A 135 12.65 9.67 -6.82
N ARG A 136 13.32 9.20 -5.76
CA ARG A 136 14.71 9.56 -5.42
C ARG A 136 15.71 9.05 -6.45
N LEU A 137 15.39 7.93 -7.11
CA LEU A 137 16.19 7.43 -8.23
C LEU A 137 16.09 8.39 -9.42
N LEU A 138 14.89 8.92 -9.69
CA LEU A 138 14.66 9.91 -10.74
C LEU A 138 15.36 11.24 -10.42
N GLU A 139 15.31 11.72 -9.18
CA GLU A 139 16.08 12.89 -8.71
C GLU A 139 17.58 12.73 -9.01
N SER A 140 18.10 11.52 -8.82
CA SER A 140 19.53 11.24 -9.00
C SER A 140 19.93 11.10 -10.47
N LEU A 141 19.10 10.45 -11.29
CA LEU A 141 19.45 10.07 -12.67
C LEU A 141 18.82 10.97 -13.75
N SER A 142 17.79 11.75 -13.41
CA SER A 142 17.06 12.63 -14.33
C SER A 142 16.42 13.82 -13.58
N PRO A 143 17.24 14.69 -12.96
CA PRO A 143 16.76 15.76 -12.08
C PRO A 143 15.76 16.72 -12.74
N ASP A 144 15.89 16.96 -14.05
CA ASP A 144 14.98 17.83 -14.82
C ASP A 144 13.53 17.32 -14.84
N ARG A 145 13.32 16.03 -14.57
CA ARG A 145 11.99 15.38 -14.53
C ARG A 145 11.49 15.16 -13.10
N ALA A 146 12.34 15.35 -12.09
CA ALA A 146 12.04 14.96 -10.73
C ALA A 146 10.88 15.77 -10.14
N GLU A 147 10.87 17.09 -10.35
CA GLU A 147 9.84 17.94 -9.78
C GLU A 147 8.46 17.68 -10.40
N SER A 148 8.37 17.50 -11.72
CA SER A 148 7.10 17.17 -12.37
C SER A 148 6.58 15.80 -11.93
N ALA A 149 7.46 14.82 -11.79
CA ALA A 149 7.08 13.51 -11.28
C ALA A 149 6.66 13.55 -9.79
N ARG A 150 7.33 14.35 -8.94
CA ARG A 150 6.92 14.56 -7.55
C ARG A 150 5.52 15.18 -7.44
N VAL A 151 5.25 16.22 -8.25
CA VAL A 151 3.91 16.82 -8.35
C VAL A 151 2.89 15.80 -8.82
N GLY A 152 3.20 15.05 -9.88
CA GLY A 152 2.32 14.00 -10.41
C GLY A 152 2.02 12.89 -9.40
N LEU A 153 2.98 12.52 -8.56
CA LEU A 153 2.80 11.50 -7.52
C LEU A 153 1.87 12.01 -6.42
N ILE A 154 2.03 13.27 -6.00
CA ILE A 154 1.11 13.91 -5.04
C ILE A 154 -0.30 13.98 -5.62
N GLU A 155 -0.44 14.35 -6.90
CA GLU A 155 -1.73 14.36 -7.59
C GLU A 155 -2.37 12.96 -7.62
N LEU A 156 -1.60 11.92 -7.96
CA LEU A 156 -2.08 10.54 -7.97
C LEU A 156 -2.61 10.10 -6.60
N ILE A 157 -1.87 10.35 -5.52
CA ILE A 157 -2.30 9.99 -4.16
C ILE A 157 -3.56 10.76 -3.75
N ARG A 158 -3.64 12.06 -4.09
CA ARG A 158 -4.85 12.86 -3.85
C ARG A 158 -6.04 12.36 -4.65
N GLU A 159 -5.82 11.94 -5.89
CA GLU A 159 -6.86 11.42 -6.77
C GLU A 159 -7.37 10.05 -6.28
N LEU A 160 -6.48 9.17 -5.79
CA LEU A 160 -6.88 7.94 -5.09
C LEU A 160 -7.77 8.25 -3.89
N LYS A 161 -7.36 9.18 -3.01
CA LYS A 161 -8.17 9.53 -1.82
C LYS A 161 -9.51 10.17 -2.19
N LYS A 162 -9.53 11.01 -3.23
CA LYS A 162 -10.77 11.65 -3.72
C LYS A 162 -11.72 10.64 -4.35
N THR A 163 -11.20 9.72 -5.16
CA THR A 163 -12.00 8.72 -5.88
C THR A 163 -12.54 7.67 -4.93
N PHE A 164 -11.77 7.31 -3.90
CA PHE A 164 -12.13 6.27 -2.92
C PHE A 164 -12.07 6.82 -1.48
N PRO A 165 -12.98 7.75 -1.09
CA PRO A 165 -12.88 8.48 0.17
C PRO A 165 -12.95 7.61 1.42
N GLY A 166 -13.70 6.49 1.36
CA GLY A 166 -13.82 5.52 2.45
C GLY A 166 -12.67 4.52 2.55
N LYS A 167 -11.71 4.54 1.63
CA LYS A 167 -10.60 3.59 1.60
C LYS A 167 -9.39 4.11 2.38
N ARG A 168 -8.73 3.21 3.12
CA ARG A 168 -7.49 3.51 3.85
C ARG A 168 -6.33 3.62 2.86
N LEU A 169 -5.43 4.57 3.10
CA LEU A 169 -4.15 4.66 2.40
C LEU A 169 -3.04 4.42 3.42
N VAL A 170 -2.22 3.41 3.20
CA VAL A 170 -1.01 3.14 3.99
C VAL A 170 0.18 3.29 3.06
N MET A 171 1.13 4.15 3.40
CA MET A 171 2.28 4.45 2.55
C MET A 171 3.52 3.69 3.02
N ASN A 172 4.22 3.04 2.10
CA ASN A 172 5.57 2.55 2.34
C ASN A 172 6.57 3.69 2.10
N ARG A 173 7.09 4.28 3.19
CA ARG A 173 8.01 5.43 3.14
C ARG A 173 7.36 6.67 2.49
N GLY A 174 8.08 7.41 1.64
CA GLY A 174 7.57 8.64 1.01
C GLY A 174 7.65 9.88 1.90
N PHE A 175 8.70 9.97 2.74
CA PHE A 175 8.96 11.10 3.64
C PHE A 175 9.26 12.41 2.91
#